data_AF-A0A0E9LVZ6-F1
#
_entry.id   AF-A0A0E9LVZ6-F1
#
_cell.length_a   1.000
_cell.length_b   1.000
_cell.length_c   1.000
_cell.angle_alpha   90.00
_cell.angle_beta   90.00
_cell.angle_gamma   90.00
#
_symmetry.space_group_name_H-M   'P 1'
#
loop_
_entity.id
_entity.type
_entity.pdbx_description
1 polymer ?
#
loop_
_entity_poly.entity_id
_entity_poly.type
_entity_poly.pdbx_seq_one_letter_code
_entity_poly.pdbx_strand_id
1 'polypeptide(L)'
;MSQHYCQKRDRFNEMMTERTRFVPVPTSGTCYQLYSYAKISDERDKDFAKRLFDDYGVATVPFSTFFHEKQKRTFLRFNFCRPDDLVDRAVEALSRL
;
A
#
# COMPACT_ATOMS: atom_id res chain seq x y z
N MET A 1 17.43 -9.40 5.81
CA MET A 1 16.35 -9.85 4.89
C MET A 1 17.03 -10.61 3.77
N SER A 2 16.49 -11.76 3.33
CA SER A 2 17.05 -12.46 2.17
C SER A 2 16.95 -11.55 0.92
N GLN A 3 17.93 -11.65 0.03
CA GLN A 3 18.04 -10.84 -1.19
C GLN A 3 16.76 -10.90 -2.05
N HIS A 4 16.05 -12.03 -2.00
CA HIS A 4 14.79 -12.26 -2.70
C HIS A 4 13.64 -11.33 -2.25
N TYR A 5 13.50 -11.07 -0.94
CA TYR A 5 12.46 -10.16 -0.44
C TYR A 5 12.77 -8.70 -0.76
N CYS A 6 14.05 -8.32 -0.82
CA CYS A 6 14.45 -6.98 -1.25
C CYS A 6 14.09 -6.74 -2.72
N GLN A 7 14.43 -7.68 -3.61
CA GLN A 7 14.09 -7.60 -5.03
C GLN A 7 12.57 -7.50 -5.26
N LYS A 8 11.78 -8.31 -4.53
CA LYS A 8 10.32 -8.29 -4.65
C LYS A 8 9.71 -6.98 -4.16
N ARG A 9 10.24 -6.41 -3.08
CA ARG A 9 9.86 -5.07 -2.60
C ARG A 9 10.19 -4.02 -3.65
N ASP A 10 11.39 -4.06 -4.21
CA ASP A 10 11.86 -3.04 -5.16
C ASP A 10 11.00 -3.06 -6.43
N ARG A 11 10.71 -4.26 -6.98
CA ARG A 11 9.74 -4.44 -8.07
C ARG A 11 8.36 -3.87 -7.72
N PHE A 12 7.85 -4.16 -6.52
CA PHE A 12 6.54 -3.65 -6.10
C PHE A 12 6.54 -2.12 -5.99
N ASN A 13 7.62 -1.53 -5.49
CA ASN A 13 7.78 -0.08 -5.36
C ASN A 13 7.84 0.62 -6.72
N GLU A 14 8.55 0.04 -7.68
CA GLU A 14 8.58 0.52 -9.06
C GLU A 14 7.19 0.49 -9.67
N MET A 15 6.51 -0.66 -9.65
CA MET A 15 5.17 -0.80 -10.22
C MET A 15 4.15 0.16 -9.58
N MET A 16 4.15 0.29 -8.26
CA MET A 16 3.25 1.22 -7.56
C MET A 16 3.56 2.67 -7.93
N THR A 17 4.83 3.06 -8.01
CA THR A 17 5.22 4.45 -8.34
C THR A 17 4.93 4.81 -9.79
N GLU A 18 5.06 3.85 -10.72
CA GLU A 18 4.80 4.07 -12.14
C GLU A 18 3.31 4.05 -12.50
N ARG A 19 2.54 3.17 -11.85
CA ARG A 19 1.14 2.90 -12.24
C ARG A 19 0.12 3.64 -11.38
N THR A 20 0.51 4.13 -10.22
CA THR A 20 -0.42 4.70 -9.24
C THR A 20 0.09 6.02 -8.69
N ARG A 21 -0.77 6.72 -7.95
CA ARG A 21 -0.45 8.00 -7.30
C ARG A 21 0.04 7.83 -5.85
N PHE A 22 0.27 6.60 -5.42
CA PHE A 22 0.76 6.29 -4.08
C PHE A 22 2.24 6.63 -3.96
N VAL A 23 2.63 7.26 -2.85
CA VAL A 23 4.03 7.65 -2.61
C VAL A 23 4.66 6.67 -1.61
N PRO A 24 5.71 5.92 -2.00
CA PRO A 24 6.37 5.01 -1.08
C PRO A 24 7.05 5.78 0.06
N VAL A 25 6.89 5.29 1.29
CA VAL A 25 7.60 5.80 2.46
C VAL A 25 8.74 4.82 2.79
N PRO A 26 9.99 5.27 2.92
CA PRO A 26 11.10 4.38 3.20
C PRO A 26 10.89 3.64 4.52
N THR A 27 10.78 2.31 4.44
CA THR A 27 10.60 1.43 5.60
C THR A 27 11.69 0.37 5.62
N SER A 28 12.40 0.27 6.73
CA SER A 28 13.48 -0.71 6.92
C SER A 28 12.92 -2.02 7.45
N GLY A 29 13.25 -3.15 6.79
CA GLY A 29 13.29 -4.44 7.49
C GLY A 29 12.02 -5.31 7.55
N THR A 30 10.94 -5.01 6.80
CA THR A 30 9.69 -5.81 6.92
C THR A 30 9.11 -6.28 5.58
N CYS A 31 8.29 -7.34 5.62
CA CYS A 31 7.47 -7.84 4.52
C CYS A 31 6.28 -6.92 4.15
N TYR A 32 6.32 -5.67 4.62
CA TYR A 32 5.30 -4.66 4.40
C TYR A 32 5.95 -3.40 3.87
N GLN A 33 5.29 -2.76 2.92
CA GLN A 33 5.68 -1.46 2.42
C GLN A 33 4.62 -0.43 2.82
N LEU A 34 5.06 0.69 3.38
CA LEU A 34 4.20 1.80 3.73
C LEU A 34 4.10 2.76 2.53
N TYR A 35 2.89 3.22 2.23
CA TYR A 35 2.60 4.20 1.20
C TYR A 35 1.74 5.33 1.75
N SER A 36 2.01 6.55 1.28
CA SER A 36 1.14 7.69 1.46
C SER A 36 0.14 7.80 0.31
N TYR A 37 -1.12 8.04 0.63
CA TYR A 37 -2.19 8.33 -0.33
C TYR A 37 -2.67 9.79 -0.25
N ALA A 38 -1.89 10.67 0.38
CA ALA A 38 -2.24 12.09 0.54
C ALA A 38 -2.54 12.83 -0.78
N LYS A 39 -2.00 12.33 -1.91
CA LYS A 39 -2.25 12.87 -3.26
C LYS A 39 -3.50 12.31 -3.95
N ILE A 40 -4.21 11.40 -3.29
CA ILE A 40 -5.31 10.62 -3.87
C ILE A 40 -6.63 10.93 -3.18
N SER A 41 -6.65 10.93 -1.86
CA SER A 41 -7.86 11.16 -1.06
C SER A 41 -7.53 11.84 0.26
N ASP A 42 -8.51 12.61 0.75
CA ASP A 42 -8.54 13.23 2.06
C ASP A 42 -9.28 12.40 3.10
N GLU A 43 -9.65 11.17 2.78
CA GLU A 43 -10.28 10.24 3.71
C GLU A 43 -9.33 9.81 4.83
N ARG A 44 -9.90 9.26 5.91
CA ARG A 44 -9.13 8.57 6.93
C ARG A 44 -8.69 7.22 6.39
N ASP A 45 -7.57 6.70 6.89
CA ASP A 45 -6.99 5.46 6.38
C ASP A 45 -7.90 4.25 6.49
N LYS A 46 -8.71 4.16 7.55
CA LYS A 46 -9.72 3.10 7.69
C LYS A 46 -10.81 3.18 6.62
N ASP A 47 -11.30 4.38 6.35
CA ASP A 47 -12.37 4.61 5.37
C ASP A 47 -11.82 4.35 3.96
N PHE A 48 -10.63 4.87 3.67
CA PHE A 48 -9.95 4.65 2.41
C PHE A 48 -9.59 3.17 2.20
N ALA A 49 -9.08 2.47 3.23
CA ALA A 49 -8.81 1.03 3.14
C ALA A 49 -10.07 0.20 2.86
N LYS A 50 -11.21 0.58 3.45
CA LYS A 50 -12.50 -0.04 3.16
C LYS A 50 -12.92 0.22 1.70
N ARG A 51 -12.77 1.45 1.21
CA ARG A 51 -13.04 1.81 -0.18
C ARG A 51 -12.18 1.01 -1.17
N LEU A 52 -10.89 0.86 -0.88
CA LEU A 52 -9.99 0.03 -1.70
C LEU A 52 -10.45 -1.44 -1.76
N PHE A 53 -10.98 -1.96 -0.66
CA PHE A 53 -11.48 -3.32 -0.62
C PHE A 53 -12.80 -3.46 -1.40
N ASP A 54 -13.77 -2.57 -1.17
CA ASP A 54 -15.10 -2.67 -1.77
C ASP A 54 -15.09 -2.36 -3.28
N ASP A 55 -14.39 -1.30 -3.69
CA ASP A 55 -14.44 -0.80 -5.07
C ASP A 55 -13.36 -1.43 -5.97
N TYR A 56 -12.19 -1.76 -5.40
CA TYR A 56 -11.02 -2.21 -6.15
C TYR A 56 -10.58 -3.64 -5.79
N GLY A 57 -11.20 -4.27 -4.78
CA GLY A 57 -10.83 -5.61 -4.34
C GLY A 57 -9.44 -5.71 -3.68
N VAL A 58 -8.85 -4.59 -3.26
CA VAL A 58 -7.50 -4.54 -2.69
C VAL A 58 -7.56 -4.35 -1.18
N ALA A 59 -7.21 -5.40 -0.44
CA ALA A 59 -7.08 -5.34 1.01
C ALA A 59 -5.78 -4.65 1.43
N THR A 60 -5.89 -3.61 2.25
CA THR A 60 -4.75 -2.86 2.81
C THR A 60 -4.87 -2.75 4.32
N VAL A 61 -3.75 -2.48 5.01
CA VAL A 61 -3.79 -2.28 6.46
C VAL A 61 -3.66 -0.79 6.78
N PRO A 62 -4.68 -0.15 7.38
CA PRO A 62 -4.60 1.24 7.81
C PRO A 62 -3.52 1.42 8.88
N PHE A 63 -2.73 2.49 8.78
CA PHE A 63 -1.62 2.71 9.71
C PHE A 63 -2.11 3.13 11.11
N SER A 64 -3.26 3.77 11.20
CA SER A 64 -3.90 4.22 12.44
C SER A 64 -4.28 3.09 13.38
N THR A 65 -4.38 1.83 12.92
CA THR A 65 -4.64 0.70 13.84
C THR A 65 -3.48 0.46 14.80
N PHE A 66 -2.28 0.96 14.49
CA PHE A 66 -1.10 0.84 15.35
C PHE A 66 -0.95 1.96 16.37
N PHE A 67 -1.76 3.02 16.29
CA PHE A 67 -1.67 4.19 17.15
C PHE A 67 -3.03 4.49 17.80
N HIS A 68 -3.03 4.79 19.10
CA HIS A 68 -4.26 5.18 19.81
C HIS A 68 -4.72 6.60 19.46
N GLU A 69 -3.84 7.43 18.87
CA GLU A 69 -4.15 8.80 18.49
C GLU A 69 -5.00 8.87 17.22
N LYS A 70 -6.09 9.67 17.28
CA LYS A 70 -7.00 9.98 16.17
C LYS A 70 -6.40 10.98 15.16
N GLN A 71 -5.09 10.97 14.95
CA GLN A 71 -4.50 11.83 13.92
C GLN A 71 -4.90 11.33 12.54
N LYS A 72 -5.34 12.25 11.67
CA LYS A 72 -5.58 11.96 10.25
C LYS A 72 -4.25 11.54 9.63
N ARG A 73 -4.07 10.24 9.45
CA ARG A 73 -2.88 9.67 8.82
C ARG A 73 -3.26 9.15 7.46
N THR A 74 -2.61 9.70 6.44
CA THR A 74 -2.82 9.34 5.04
C THR A 74 -1.89 8.22 4.61
N PHE A 75 -1.73 7.19 5.45
CA PHE A 75 -0.80 6.09 5.20
C PHE A 75 -1.50 4.73 5.24
N LEU A 76 -1.13 3.87 4.29
CA LEU A 76 -1.55 2.47 4.21
C LEU A 76 -0.34 1.55 4.09
N ARG A 77 -0.45 0.36 4.68
CA ARG A 77 0.54 -0.71 4.51
C ARG A 77 0.04 -1.76 3.54
N PHE A 78 0.91 -2.13 2.61
CA PHE A 78 0.70 -3.18 1.63
C PHE A 78 1.61 -4.37 1.94
N ASN A 79 1.06 -5.57 1.82
CA ASN A 79 1.82 -6.81 1.95
C ASN A 79 2.24 -7.29 0.55
N PHE A 80 3.51 -7.08 0.21
CA PHE A 80 4.06 -7.51 -1.07
C PHE A 80 4.51 -8.98 -1.07
N CYS A 81 4.52 -9.66 0.10
CA CYS A 81 4.84 -11.08 0.23
C CYS A 81 3.63 -11.96 -0.12
N ARG A 82 3.07 -11.73 -1.31
CA ARG A 82 1.99 -12.49 -1.93
C ARG A 82 2.43 -13.02 -3.30
N PRO A 83 1.71 -13.98 -3.90
CA PRO A 83 1.97 -14.41 -5.27
C PRO A 83 2.04 -13.22 -6.24
N ASP A 84 2.96 -13.24 -7.21
CA ASP A 84 3.21 -12.10 -8.09
C ASP A 84 1.97 -11.73 -8.92
N ASP A 85 1.19 -12.73 -9.35
CA ASP A 85 -0.08 -12.54 -10.06
C ASP A 85 -1.12 -11.77 -9.22
N LEU A 86 -1.11 -11.94 -7.89
CA LEU A 86 -2.02 -11.21 -7.00
C LEU A 86 -1.54 -9.78 -6.82
N VAL A 87 -0.22 -9.60 -6.69
CA VAL A 87 0.41 -8.27 -6.56
C VAL A 87 0.15 -7.44 -7.83
N ASP A 88 0.38 -8.03 -9.00
CA ASP A 88 0.21 -7.35 -10.28
C ASP A 88 -1.26 -6.95 -10.50
N ARG A 89 -2.21 -7.85 -10.18
CA ARG A 89 -3.65 -7.53 -10.21
C ARG A 89 -4.04 -6.42 -9.25
N ALA A 90 -3.44 -6.39 -8.05
CA ALA A 90 -3.70 -5.33 -7.09
C ALA A 90 -3.18 -3.97 -7.59
N VAL A 91 -1.97 -3.91 -8.15
CA VAL A 91 -1.43 -2.67 -8.73
C VAL A 91 -2.28 -2.20 -9.91
N GLU A 92 -2.73 -3.11 -10.77
CA GLU A 92 -3.60 -2.80 -11.89
C GLU A 92 -4.98 -2.30 -11.46
N ALA A 93 -5.54 -2.83 -10.36
CA ALA A 93 -6.77 -2.29 -9.79
C ALA A 93 -6.54 -0.86 -9.26
N LEU A 94 -5.42 -0.64 -8.55
CA LEU A 94 -5.07 0.67 -7.99
C LEU A 94 -4.63 1.71 -9.04
N SER A 95 -4.26 1.30 -10.26
CA SER A 95 -3.91 2.23 -11.33
C SER A 95 -5.12 3.01 -11.86
N ARG A 96 -6.32 2.49 -11.63
CA ARG A 96 -7.61 3.11 -12.00
C ARG A 96 -8.05 4.21 -11.03
N LEU A 97 -7.28 4.42 -9.97
CA LEU A 97 -7.63 5.23 -8.80
C LEU A 97 -7.20 6.68 -8.95
#